data_AF-A0A520BPS1-F1
#
_entry.id   AF-A0A520BPS1-F1
#
_cell.length_a   1.000
_cell.length_b   1.000
_cell.length_c   1.000
_cell.angle_alpha   90.00
_cell.angle_beta   90.00
_cell.angle_gamma   90.00
#
_symmetry.space_group_name_H-M   'P 1'
#
loop_
_entity.id
_entity.type
_entity.pdbx_description
1 polymer ?
#
loop_
_entity_poly.entity_id
_entity_poly.type
_entity_poly.pdbx_seq_one_letter_code
_entity_poly.pdbx_strand_id
1 'polypeptide(L)'
;MAKTKKNNRVTSLQPKLKQKQKILRRLKALFRIVNISFLALFLYGYYLVWDLPFWKVEIVELNGLSKIGYDYLKKFNPEKSYKGHNILTIDSTFISHKLDNFRVFESVGVYRTLFPSKILINFRERTPYLTIYDSFIEKDLTIDEEGMILP
;
A
#
# COMPACT_ATOMS: atom_id res chain seq x y z
N MET A 1 -74.17 34.11 -33.95
CA MET A 1 -73.39 32.85 -33.87
C MET A 1 -71.91 33.18 -33.82
N ALA A 2 -71.25 32.85 -32.70
CA ALA A 2 -69.88 33.24 -32.40
C ALA A 2 -68.85 32.36 -33.14
N LYS A 3 -67.89 32.98 -33.84
CA LYS A 3 -66.72 32.29 -34.39
C LYS A 3 -65.69 32.08 -33.29
N THR A 4 -65.50 30.82 -32.88
CA THR A 4 -64.42 30.39 -31.98
C THR A 4 -63.05 30.68 -32.57
N LYS A 5 -62.31 31.59 -31.93
CA LYS A 5 -60.89 31.88 -32.18
C LYS A 5 -60.06 30.65 -31.80
N LYS A 6 -59.77 29.78 -32.78
CA LYS A 6 -58.98 28.55 -32.55
C LYS A 6 -57.52 28.93 -32.24
N ASN A 7 -57.00 28.34 -31.17
CA ASN A 7 -55.70 28.55 -30.57
C ASN A 7 -54.51 28.36 -31.54
N ASN A 8 -54.00 29.44 -32.14
CA ASN A 8 -52.72 29.43 -32.89
C ASN A 8 -51.47 29.48 -31.99
N ARG A 9 -51.63 29.51 -30.65
CA ARG A 9 -50.50 29.58 -29.70
C ARG A 9 -49.79 28.24 -29.48
N VAL A 10 -50.44 27.10 -29.69
CA VAL A 10 -49.89 25.78 -29.30
C VAL A 10 -48.86 25.25 -30.32
N THR A 11 -49.04 25.53 -31.61
CA THR A 11 -48.17 25.03 -32.69
C THR A 11 -46.83 25.78 -32.80
N SER A 12 -46.74 27.04 -32.36
CA SER A 12 -45.51 27.85 -32.45
C SER A 12 -44.53 27.65 -31.30
N LEU A 13 -44.94 27.01 -30.20
CA LEU A 13 -44.11 26.75 -29.02
C LEU A 13 -43.31 25.43 -29.11
N GLN A 14 -43.79 24.45 -29.87
CA GLN A 14 -43.12 23.15 -30.04
C GLN A 14 -41.72 23.20 -30.67
N PRO A 15 -41.44 23.99 -31.73
CA PRO A 15 -40.09 24.04 -32.31
C PRO A 15 -39.07 24.66 -31.36
N LYS A 16 -39.47 25.66 -30.56
CA LYS A 16 -38.60 26.34 -29.58
C LYS A 16 -38.20 25.41 -28.41
N LEU A 17 -39.10 24.52 -27.98
CA LEU A 17 -38.81 23.54 -26.93
C LEU A 17 -37.83 22.44 -27.38
N LYS A 18 -38.00 21.90 -28.60
CA LYS A 18 -37.06 20.91 -29.16
C LYS A 18 -35.65 21.50 -29.35
N GLN A 19 -35.56 22.77 -29.75
CA GLN A 19 -34.29 23.47 -29.90
C GLN A 19 -33.59 23.71 -28.54
N LYS A 20 -34.33 24.14 -27.51
CA LYS A 20 -33.80 24.23 -26.13
C LYS A 20 -33.31 22.88 -25.59
N GLN A 21 -34.04 21.80 -25.84
CA GLN A 21 -33.62 20.45 -25.42
C GLN A 21 -32.33 20.00 -26.12
N LYS A 22 -32.15 20.31 -27.41
CA LYS A 22 -30.91 20.00 -28.15
C LYS A 22 -29.71 20.76 -27.59
N ILE A 23 -29.89 22.03 -27.22
CA ILE A 23 -28.85 22.87 -26.59
C ILE A 23 -28.50 22.35 -25.20
N LEU A 24 -29.50 22.03 -24.36
CA LEU A 24 -29.29 21.43 -23.04
C LEU A 24 -28.56 20.08 -23.11
N ARG A 25 -28.86 19.23 -24.10
CA ARG A 25 -28.12 17.99 -24.33
C ARG A 25 -26.66 18.24 -24.71
N ARG A 26 -26.39 19.23 -25.57
CA ARG A 26 -25.02 19.65 -25.94
C ARG A 26 -24.25 20.22 -24.74
N LEU A 27 -24.90 21.05 -23.93
CA LEU A 27 -24.32 21.58 -22.69
C LEU A 27 -24.02 20.47 -21.68
N LYS A 28 -24.92 19.51 -21.49
CA LYS A 28 -24.67 18.33 -20.64
C LYS A 28 -23.51 17.49 -21.17
N ALA A 29 -23.39 17.32 -22.49
CA ALA A 29 -22.28 16.60 -23.10
C ALA A 29 -20.94 17.34 -22.89
N LEU A 30 -20.91 18.67 -23.12
CA LEU A 30 -19.76 19.51 -22.82
C LEU A 30 -19.34 19.42 -21.35
N PHE A 31 -20.31 19.52 -20.43
CA PHE A 31 -20.06 19.41 -19.00
C PHE A 31 -19.48 18.03 -18.61
N ARG A 32 -19.94 16.94 -19.26
CA ARG A 32 -19.34 15.61 -19.07
C ARG A 32 -17.90 15.56 -19.56
N ILE A 33 -17.60 16.11 -20.74
CA ILE A 33 -16.24 16.13 -21.30
C ILE A 33 -15.32 16.90 -20.34
N VAL A 34 -15.73 18.10 -19.91
CA VAL A 34 -14.97 18.92 -18.96
C VAL A 34 -14.70 18.16 -17.66
N ASN A 35 -15.70 17.49 -17.08
CA ASN A 35 -15.50 16.70 -15.86
C ASN A 35 -14.56 15.51 -16.07
N ILE A 36 -14.66 14.80 -17.20
CA ILE A 36 -13.75 13.69 -17.52
C ILE A 36 -12.32 14.22 -17.67
N SER A 37 -12.12 15.37 -18.33
CA SER A 37 -10.82 16.01 -18.45
C SER A 37 -10.25 16.41 -17.08
N PHE A 38 -11.07 17.00 -16.19
CA PHE A 38 -10.65 17.31 -14.82
C PHE A 38 -10.28 16.05 -14.03
N LEU A 39 -11.06 14.97 -14.14
CA LEU A 39 -10.76 13.71 -13.49
C LEU A 39 -9.43 13.12 -13.98
N ALA A 40 -9.19 13.14 -15.30
CA ALA A 40 -7.93 12.67 -15.88
C ALA A 40 -6.74 13.48 -15.37
N LEU A 41 -6.89 14.81 -15.30
CA LEU A 41 -5.85 15.71 -14.80
C LEU A 41 -5.57 15.48 -13.30
N PHE A 42 -6.62 15.22 -12.52
CA PHE A 42 -6.50 14.87 -11.11
C PHE A 42 -5.79 13.53 -10.90
N LEU A 43 -6.18 12.49 -11.65
CA LEU A 43 -5.53 11.18 -11.59
C LEU A 43 -4.06 11.26 -12.02
N TYR A 44 -3.75 12.06 -13.03
CA TYR A 44 -2.38 12.29 -13.47
C TYR A 44 -1.55 13.05 -12.42
N GLY A 45 -2.12 14.10 -11.82
CA GLY A 45 -1.49 14.81 -10.73
C GLY A 45 -1.23 13.91 -9.51
N TYR A 46 -2.20 13.07 -9.15
CA TYR A 46 -2.04 12.07 -8.09
C TYR A 46 -0.91 11.09 -8.40
N TYR A 47 -0.83 10.57 -9.63
CA TYR A 47 0.23 9.68 -10.06
C TYR A 47 1.62 10.34 -9.94
N LEU A 48 1.77 11.60 -10.33
CA LEU A 48 3.03 12.32 -10.20
C LEU A 48 3.46 12.50 -8.74
N VAL A 49 2.51 12.83 -7.85
CA VAL A 49 2.79 12.96 -6.40
C VAL A 49 3.18 11.61 -5.81
N TRP A 50 2.57 10.51 -6.29
CA TRP A 50 2.84 9.16 -5.81
C TRP A 50 4.25 8.63 -6.17
N ASP A 51 4.83 9.07 -7.29
CA ASP A 51 6.18 8.66 -7.72
C ASP A 51 7.29 9.63 -7.27
N LEU A 52 6.97 10.64 -6.46
CA LEU A 52 7.98 11.55 -5.92
C LEU A 52 9.07 10.78 -5.15
N PRO A 53 10.35 11.17 -5.27
CA PRO A 53 11.46 10.53 -4.57
C PRO A 53 11.30 10.61 -3.05
N PHE A 54 10.55 11.60 -2.57
CA PHE A 54 10.20 11.77 -1.17
C PHE A 54 9.56 10.52 -0.54
N TRP A 55 8.75 9.77 -1.30
CA TRP A 55 8.09 8.55 -0.80
C TRP A 55 8.95 7.30 -0.94
N LYS A 56 10.11 7.37 -1.59
CA LYS A 56 10.96 6.20 -1.83
C LYS A 56 11.77 5.91 -0.58
N VAL A 57 11.80 4.64 -0.17
CA VAL A 57 12.60 4.21 0.97
C VAL A 57 14.08 4.44 0.68
N GLU A 58 14.71 5.31 1.46
CA GLU A 58 16.13 5.64 1.32
C GLU A 58 16.99 4.70 2.18
N ILE A 59 16.51 4.42 3.40
CA ILE A 59 17.26 3.71 4.44
C ILE A 59 16.43 2.54 4.95
N VAL A 60 17.07 1.38 5.05
CA VAL A 60 16.56 0.23 5.80
C VAL A 60 17.54 -0.03 6.93
N GLU A 61 17.12 0.18 8.16
CA GLU A 61 17.97 0.00 9.35
C GLU A 61 17.57 -1.27 10.09
N LEU A 62 18.58 -1.99 10.56
CA LEU A 62 18.45 -3.23 11.30
C LEU A 62 18.99 -3.01 12.71
N ASN A 63 18.14 -3.13 13.73
CA ASN A 63 18.52 -2.93 15.12
C ASN A 63 18.26 -4.21 15.92
N GLY A 64 19.32 -4.76 16.50
CA GLY A 64 19.27 -5.95 17.35
C GLY A 64 20.65 -6.41 17.75
N LEU A 65 20.75 -7.13 18.87
CA LEU A 65 21.98 -7.83 19.26
C LEU A 65 22.15 -9.02 18.32
N SER A 66 23.10 -8.92 17.40
CA SER A 66 23.21 -9.86 16.28
C SER A 66 24.41 -10.81 16.45
N LYS A 67 24.14 -12.06 16.82
CA LYS A 67 25.12 -13.15 16.65
C LYS A 67 24.71 -14.12 15.55
N ILE A 68 23.41 -14.41 15.40
CA ILE A 68 22.90 -15.45 14.49
C ILE A 68 21.95 -14.86 13.45
N GLY A 69 21.15 -13.86 13.83
CA GLY A 69 20.10 -13.26 13.02
C GLY A 69 20.58 -12.51 11.80
N TYR A 70 21.83 -12.01 11.77
CA TYR A 70 22.35 -11.30 10.60
C TYR A 70 22.41 -12.17 9.35
N ASP A 71 22.73 -13.45 9.46
CA ASP A 71 22.75 -14.36 8.31
C ASP A 71 21.34 -14.62 7.76
N TYR A 72 20.34 -14.67 8.64
CA TYR A 72 18.94 -14.80 8.25
C TYR A 72 18.41 -13.50 7.62
N LEU A 73 18.78 -12.35 8.17
CA LEU A 73 18.45 -11.04 7.60
C LEU A 73 19.15 -10.81 6.26
N LYS A 74 20.37 -11.31 6.08
CA LYS A 74 21.09 -11.28 4.80
C LYS A 74 20.42 -12.16 3.75
N LYS A 75 19.89 -13.33 4.12
CA LYS A 75 19.06 -14.17 3.24
C LYS A 75 17.74 -13.49 2.89
N PHE A 76 17.11 -12.81 3.85
CA PHE A 76 15.89 -12.03 3.63
C PHE A 76 16.13 -10.79 2.75
N ASN A 77 17.34 -10.21 2.85
CA ASN A 77 17.82 -9.05 2.09
C ASN A 77 16.82 -7.87 2.04
N PRO A 78 16.53 -7.25 3.20
CA PRO A 78 15.51 -6.21 3.29
C PRO A 78 15.92 -4.94 2.53
N GLU A 79 17.22 -4.61 2.46
CA GLU A 79 17.69 -3.49 1.64
C GLU A 79 17.34 -3.66 0.17
N LYS A 80 17.67 -4.80 -0.44
CA LYS A 80 17.36 -5.06 -1.85
C LYS A 80 15.85 -5.14 -2.11
N SER A 81 15.09 -5.63 -1.13
CA SER A 81 13.65 -5.86 -1.26
C SER A 81 12.81 -4.59 -1.16
N TYR A 82 13.29 -3.58 -0.42
CA TYR A 82 12.45 -2.42 -0.07
C TYR A 82 13.05 -1.07 -0.45
N LYS A 83 14.36 -0.94 -0.59
CA LYS A 83 14.99 0.33 -0.98
C LYS A 83 14.47 0.79 -2.35
N GLY A 84 14.21 2.08 -2.49
CA GLY A 84 13.68 2.69 -3.71
C GLY A 84 12.18 2.44 -3.97
N HIS A 85 11.52 1.58 -3.20
CA HIS A 85 10.07 1.37 -3.30
C HIS A 85 9.32 2.45 -2.52
N ASN A 86 8.07 2.69 -2.89
CA ASN A 86 7.23 3.66 -2.19
C ASN A 86 6.85 3.12 -0.79
N ILE A 87 7.23 3.85 0.25
CA ILE A 87 7.03 3.47 1.66
C ILE A 87 5.56 3.25 2.04
N LEU A 88 4.63 3.91 1.35
CA LEU A 88 3.19 3.75 1.57
C LEU A 88 2.66 2.41 1.06
N THR A 89 3.33 1.80 0.09
CA THR A 89 2.95 0.50 -0.49
C THR A 89 3.49 -0.69 0.28
N ILE A 90 4.47 -0.45 1.16
CA ILE A 90 5.14 -1.51 1.89
C ILE A 90 4.34 -1.85 3.13
N ASP A 91 3.88 -3.10 3.23
CA ASP A 91 3.18 -3.61 4.40
C ASP A 91 4.17 -4.08 5.47
N SER A 92 4.26 -3.31 6.56
CA SER A 92 5.09 -3.64 7.72
C SER A 92 4.65 -4.93 8.41
N THR A 93 3.37 -5.26 8.37
CA THR A 93 2.80 -6.47 8.98
C THR A 93 3.27 -7.71 8.25
N PHE A 94 3.25 -7.66 6.92
CA PHE A 94 3.78 -8.74 6.08
C PHE A 94 5.28 -8.98 6.32
N ILE A 95 6.07 -7.90 6.48
CA ILE A 95 7.49 -8.00 6.80
C ILE A 95 7.67 -8.67 8.17
N SER A 96 6.92 -8.23 9.19
CA SER A 96 6.97 -8.81 10.53
C SER A 96 6.68 -10.30 10.48
N HIS A 97 5.54 -10.71 9.90
CA HIS A 97 5.17 -12.12 9.80
C HIS A 97 6.20 -12.98 9.07
N LYS A 98 6.82 -12.44 8.00
CA LYS A 98 7.84 -13.18 7.26
C LYS A 98 9.12 -13.36 8.08
N LEU A 99 9.46 -12.41 8.94
CA LEU A 99 10.60 -12.49 9.84
C LEU A 99 10.31 -13.33 11.09
N ASP A 100 9.09 -13.26 11.64
CA ASP A 100 8.64 -14.07 12.78
C ASP A 100 8.67 -15.58 12.48
N ASN A 101 8.60 -15.97 11.21
CA ASN A 101 8.77 -17.37 10.79
C ASN A 101 10.19 -17.92 11.04
N PHE A 102 11.19 -17.06 11.26
CA PHE A 102 12.52 -17.50 11.63
C PHE A 102 12.58 -17.76 13.14
N ARG A 103 12.75 -19.03 13.52
CA ARG A 103 12.87 -19.48 14.92
C ARG A 103 14.05 -18.89 15.70
N VAL A 104 14.95 -18.15 15.04
CA VAL A 104 16.05 -17.44 15.69
C VAL A 104 15.57 -16.17 16.40
N PHE A 105 14.45 -15.60 15.96
CA PHE A 105 13.92 -14.37 16.55
C PHE A 105 12.90 -14.68 17.65
N GLU A 106 13.03 -13.99 18.77
CA GLU A 106 12.07 -13.98 19.87
C GLU A 106 10.93 -13.00 19.55
N SER A 107 11.29 -11.83 19.03
CA SER A 107 10.35 -10.78 18.64
C SER A 107 10.90 -9.98 17.47
N VAL A 108 10.02 -9.59 16.55
CA VAL A 108 10.33 -8.67 15.46
C VAL A 108 9.36 -7.49 15.49
N GLY A 109 9.89 -6.29 15.33
CA GLY A 109 9.13 -5.05 15.20
C GLY A 109 9.54 -4.31 13.94
N VAL A 110 8.56 -3.98 13.09
CA VAL A 110 8.80 -3.25 11.84
C VAL A 110 8.12 -1.90 11.90
N TYR A 111 8.92 -0.83 11.80
CA TYR A 111 8.46 0.54 11.84
C TYR A 111 8.73 1.24 10.52
N ARG A 112 7.76 2.05 10.07
CA ARG A 112 7.87 2.89 8.88
C ARG A 112 7.90 4.34 9.32
N THR A 113 8.90 5.07 8.89
CA THR A 113 9.01 6.52 9.11
C THR A 113 8.89 7.19 7.76
N LEU A 114 7.97 8.15 7.62
CA LEU A 114 7.74 8.85 6.34
C LEU A 114 8.78 9.95 6.09
N PHE A 115 9.31 10.57 7.15
CA PHE A 115 10.27 11.68 7.06
C PHE A 115 11.39 11.50 8.10
N PRO A 116 12.63 11.13 7.70
CA PRO A 116 13.02 10.62 6.39
C PRO A 116 12.35 9.27 6.06
N SER A 117 12.17 8.96 4.78
CA SER A 117 11.58 7.70 4.30
C SER A 117 12.47 6.51 4.66
N LYS A 118 12.14 5.86 5.77
CA LYS A 118 12.96 4.81 6.40
C LYS A 118 12.12 3.64 6.87
N ILE A 119 12.65 2.43 6.70
CA ILE A 119 12.14 1.23 7.35
C ILE A 119 13.12 0.85 8.45
N LEU A 120 12.61 0.72 9.67
CA LEU A 120 13.35 0.24 10.82
C LEU A 120 12.86 -1.16 11.18
N ILE A 121 13.76 -2.13 11.21
CA ILE A 121 13.49 -3.49 11.63
C ILE A 121 14.23 -3.71 12.95
N ASN A 122 13.48 -3.71 14.04
CA ASN A 122 13.96 -4.08 15.35
C ASN A 122 13.74 -5.58 15.55
N PHE A 123 14.75 -6.29 16.05
CA PHE A 123 14.61 -7.71 16.34
C PHE A 123 15.36 -8.07 17.63
N ARG A 124 14.83 -9.08 18.31
CA ARG A 124 15.46 -9.73 19.46
C ARG A 124 15.75 -11.17 19.11
N GLU A 125 16.98 -11.60 19.26
CA GLU A 125 17.38 -13.00 19.05
C GLU A 125 17.07 -13.82 20.29
N ARG A 126 16.62 -15.06 20.08
CA ARG A 126 16.48 -16.04 21.16
C ARG A 126 17.86 -16.43 21.66
N THR A 127 17.98 -16.52 22.97
CA THR A 127 19.23 -16.87 23.64
C THR A 127 19.24 -18.36 24.01
N PRO A 128 20.30 -19.11 23.67
CA PRO A 128 20.39 -20.51 24.04
C PRO A 128 20.45 -20.65 25.57
N TYR A 129 19.64 -21.56 26.11
CA TYR A 129 19.56 -21.84 27.54
C TYR A 129 20.16 -23.21 27.89
N LEU A 130 19.78 -24.25 27.15
CA LEU A 130 20.19 -25.63 27.41
C LEU A 130 20.48 -26.37 26.11
N THR A 131 21.53 -27.20 26.10
CA THR A 131 21.78 -28.16 25.01
C THR A 131 21.53 -29.57 25.53
N ILE A 132 20.67 -30.32 24.85
CA ILE A 132 20.29 -31.69 25.19
C ILE A 132 20.69 -32.60 24.03
N TYR A 133 21.37 -33.70 24.31
CA TYR A 133 21.58 -34.75 23.32
C TYR A 133 20.31 -35.60 23.21
N ASP A 134 19.70 -35.62 22.02
CA ASP A 134 18.56 -36.47 21.74
C ASP A 134 19.05 -37.78 21.11
N SER A 135 18.91 -38.88 21.88
CA SER A 135 19.31 -40.22 21.47
C SER A 135 18.50 -40.80 20.31
N PHE A 136 17.31 -40.26 20.00
CA PHE A 136 16.49 -40.75 18.88
C PHE A 136 16.95 -40.21 17.53
N ILE A 137 17.46 -38.98 17.49
CA ILE A 137 17.96 -38.31 16.28
C ILE A 137 19.49 -38.18 16.27
N GLU A 138 20.15 -38.73 17.29
CA GLU A 138 21.61 -38.71 17.50
C GLU A 138 22.22 -37.31 17.35
N LYS A 139 21.55 -36.28 17.88
CA LYS A 139 21.95 -34.88 17.67
C LYS A 139 21.78 -34.03 18.93
N ASP A 140 22.71 -33.10 19.11
CA ASP A 140 22.58 -32.02 20.08
C ASP A 140 21.49 -31.02 19.64
N LEU A 141 20.48 -30.86 20.49
CA LEU A 141 19.42 -29.88 20.35
C LEU A 141 19.69 -28.73 21.32
N THR A 142 19.78 -27.51 20.80
CA THR A 142 19.88 -26.32 21.64
C THR A 142 18.49 -25.71 21.80
N ILE A 143 18.10 -25.44 23.04
CA ILE A 143 16.78 -24.99 23.44
C ILE A 143 16.92 -23.69 24.22
N ASP A 144 15.97 -22.76 24.04
CA ASP A 144 15.89 -21.54 24.85
C ASP A 144 15.02 -21.72 26.12
N GLU A 145 14.86 -20.64 26.89
CA GLU A 145 14.06 -20.63 28.12
C GLU A 145 12.56 -20.91 27.89
N GLU A 146 12.06 -20.70 26.67
CA GLU A 146 10.66 -20.94 26.30
C GLU A 146 10.43 -22.36 25.75
N GLY A 147 11.48 -23.19 25.65
CA GLY A 147 11.40 -24.54 25.12
C GLY A 147 11.49 -24.62 23.59
N MET A 148 11.89 -23.55 22.91
CA MET A 148 12.03 -23.53 21.45
C MET A 148 13.38 -24.09 21.03
N ILE A 149 13.35 -25.02 20.07
CA ILE A 149 14.56 -25.58 19.47
C ILE A 149 15.16 -24.57 18.50
N LEU A 150 16.38 -24.13 18.79
CA LEU A 150 17.16 -23.22 17.97
C LEU A 150 17.87 -24.01 16.85
N PRO A 151 18.01 -23.41 15.65
CA PRO A 151 18.65 -24.05 14.50
C PRO A 151 20.17 -24.18 14.62
#